data_AF-A0A7Y0SJR0-F1
#
_entry.id   AF-A0A7Y0SJR0-F1
#
_cell.length_a   1.000
_cell.length_b   1.000
_cell.length_c   1.000
_cell.angle_alpha   90.00
_cell.angle_beta   90.00
_cell.angle_gamma   90.00
#
_symmetry.space_group_name_H-M   'P 1'
#
loop_
_entity.id
_entity.type
_entity.pdbx_description
1 polymer ?
#
loop_
_entity_poly.entity_id
_entity_poly.type
_entity_poly.pdbx_seq_one_letter_code
_entity_poly.pdbx_strand_id
1 'polypeptide(L)'
;MAGIGVLNLWYLSGLVVSKDVVPVTYTYILNGIIAVSGAFFGAASAFYFNNRRDTAREKMRCIESLNQALFTSLQQINALSLLKRHIEPFESDPCRYINLGATYAKYKFDFKLENLNFILSLDPTLVMDITIEQGRFDSAVAIFNMRSDFHSKELQVVLSDSGFAITNPSEKEVVDCIGPRMTYTAIKLTNEVYEHVYESVESAKDLHKRLYQFASDAYPEEYFVQFKEQV
;
A
#
# COMPACT_ATOMS: atom_id res chain seq x y z
N MET A 1 -32.49 -48.03 -11.20
CA MET A 1 -31.04 -48.35 -11.22
C MET A 1 -30.60 -49.27 -10.08
N ALA A 2 -31.15 -49.17 -8.86
CA ALA A 2 -30.78 -50.07 -7.75
C ALA A 2 -31.09 -51.57 -7.99
N GLY A 3 -32.19 -51.91 -8.66
CA GLY A 3 -32.59 -53.31 -8.90
C GLY A 3 -31.63 -54.11 -9.80
N ILE A 4 -31.01 -53.46 -10.79
CA ILE A 4 -30.03 -54.11 -11.68
C ILE A 4 -28.72 -54.39 -10.93
N GLY A 5 -28.32 -53.51 -10.01
CA GLY A 5 -27.13 -53.69 -9.17
C GLY A 5 -27.29 -54.87 -8.19
N VAL A 6 -28.46 -55.00 -7.58
CA VAL A 6 -28.78 -56.11 -6.66
C VAL A 6 -28.86 -57.45 -7.40
N LEU A 7 -29.45 -57.49 -8.60
CA LEU A 7 -29.48 -58.67 -9.46
C LEU A 7 -28.08 -59.11 -9.90
N ASN A 8 -27.20 -58.16 -10.24
CA ASN A 8 -25.80 -58.47 -10.56
C ASN A 8 -25.04 -59.00 -9.34
N LEU A 9 -25.22 -58.40 -8.16
CA LEU A 9 -24.60 -58.89 -6.92
C LEU A 9 -25.05 -60.31 -6.56
N TRP A 10 -26.35 -60.61 -6.73
CA TRP A 10 -26.91 -61.94 -6.51
C TRP A 10 -26.35 -62.97 -7.50
N TYR A 11 -26.31 -62.63 -8.79
CA TYR A 11 -25.76 -63.50 -9.84
C TYR A 11 -24.26 -63.79 -9.63
N LEU A 12 -23.48 -62.76 -9.29
CA LEU A 12 -22.04 -62.91 -9.01
C LEU A 12 -21.77 -63.71 -7.74
N SER A 13 -22.62 -63.57 -6.71
CA SER A 13 -22.54 -64.40 -5.50
C SER A 13 -22.82 -65.87 -5.80
N GLY A 14 -23.77 -66.16 -6.71
CA GLY A 14 -24.05 -67.53 -7.17
C GLY A 14 -22.90 -68.16 -7.96
N LEU A 15 -22.24 -67.40 -8.85
CA LEU A 15 -21.08 -67.86 -9.63
C LEU A 15 -19.86 -68.17 -8.76
N VAL A 16 -19.62 -67.39 -7.70
CA VAL A 16 -18.53 -67.64 -6.74
C VAL A 16 -18.76 -68.96 -5.97
N VAL A 17 -20.02 -69.29 -5.68
CA VAL A 17 -20.40 -70.54 -5.01
C VAL A 17 -20.30 -71.76 -5.96
N SER A 18 -20.53 -71.59 -7.27
CA SER A 18 -20.50 -72.68 -8.25
C SER A 18 -19.11 -73.00 -8.83
N LYS A 19 -18.08 -72.20 -8.55
CA LYS A 19 -16.71 -72.31 -9.13
C LYS A 19 -16.68 -72.25 -10.67
N ASP A 20 -17.68 -71.64 -11.30
CA ASP A 20 -17.69 -71.43 -12.75
C ASP A 20 -16.82 -70.22 -13.14
N VAL A 21 -16.19 -70.32 -14.31
CA VAL A 21 -15.27 -69.28 -14.83
C VAL A 21 -16.07 -68.03 -15.18
N VAL A 22 -15.74 -66.90 -14.55
CA VAL A 22 -16.36 -65.61 -14.84
C VAL A 22 -16.18 -65.28 -16.34
N PRO A 23 -17.23 -64.88 -17.08
CA PRO A 23 -17.09 -64.55 -18.49
C PRO A 23 -16.02 -63.47 -18.70
N VAL A 24 -15.10 -63.66 -19.65
CA VAL A 24 -13.96 -62.76 -19.93
C VAL A 24 -14.41 -61.30 -20.13
N THR A 25 -15.63 -61.11 -20.65
CA THR A 25 -16.31 -59.82 -20.80
C THR A 25 -16.43 -59.03 -19.50
N TYR A 26 -16.64 -59.71 -18.37
CA TYR A 26 -16.75 -59.08 -17.05
C TYR A 26 -15.41 -58.50 -16.59
N THR A 27 -14.29 -59.17 -16.89
CA THR A 27 -12.94 -58.68 -16.59
C THR A 27 -12.63 -57.38 -17.33
N TYR A 28 -13.07 -57.25 -18.60
CA TYR A 28 -12.90 -56.00 -19.36
C TYR A 28 -13.74 -54.85 -18.79
N ILE A 29 -14.98 -55.12 -18.38
CA ILE A 29 -15.86 -54.12 -17.75
C ILE A 29 -15.26 -53.66 -16.41
N LEU A 30 -14.81 -54.60 -15.58
CA LEU A 30 -14.18 -54.31 -14.29
C LEU A 30 -12.90 -53.48 -14.47
N ASN A 31 -12.03 -53.85 -15.40
CA ASN A 31 -10.81 -53.09 -15.70
C ASN A 31 -11.12 -51.69 -16.23
N GLY A 32 -12.16 -51.54 -17.06
CA GLY A 32 -12.65 -50.24 -17.51
C GLY A 32 -13.15 -49.37 -16.35
N ILE A 33 -13.94 -49.94 -15.44
CA ILE A 33 -14.43 -49.24 -14.23
C ILE A 33 -13.26 -48.83 -13.33
N ILE A 34 -12.28 -49.72 -13.12
CA ILE A 34 -11.10 -49.43 -12.30
C ILE A 34 -10.28 -48.30 -12.93
N ALA A 35 -10.05 -48.34 -14.24
CA ALA A 35 -9.30 -47.31 -14.95
C ALA A 35 -10.01 -45.95 -14.89
N VAL A 36 -11.32 -45.91 -15.15
CA VAL A 36 -12.13 -44.69 -15.08
C VAL A 36 -12.19 -44.15 -13.66
N SER A 37 -12.38 -45.02 -12.66
CA SER A 37 -12.43 -44.62 -11.25
C SER A 37 -11.07 -44.08 -10.81
N GLY A 38 -9.97 -44.75 -11.15
CA GLY A 38 -8.62 -44.29 -10.84
C GLY A 38 -8.30 -42.93 -11.46
N ALA A 39 -8.65 -42.73 -12.73
CA ALA A 39 -8.50 -41.44 -13.40
C ALA A 39 -9.37 -40.35 -12.76
N PHE A 40 -10.63 -40.66 -12.43
CA PHE A 40 -11.55 -39.73 -11.78
C PHE A 40 -11.06 -39.32 -10.40
N PHE A 41 -10.70 -40.27 -9.53
CA PHE A 41 -10.18 -39.96 -8.20
C PHE A 41 -8.85 -39.22 -8.26
N GLY A 42 -7.95 -39.59 -9.18
CA GLY A 42 -6.70 -38.85 -9.40
C GLY A 42 -6.94 -37.39 -9.79
N ALA A 43 -7.84 -37.15 -10.75
CA ALA A 43 -8.21 -35.80 -11.17
C ALA A 43 -8.92 -35.00 -10.07
N ALA A 44 -9.86 -35.61 -9.35
CA ALA A 44 -10.59 -34.98 -8.26
C ALA A 44 -9.67 -34.62 -7.08
N SER A 45 -8.76 -35.51 -6.69
CA SER A 45 -7.76 -35.24 -5.65
C SER A 45 -6.79 -34.14 -6.09
N ALA A 46 -6.28 -34.20 -7.33
CA ALA A 46 -5.39 -33.16 -7.86
C ALA A 46 -6.07 -31.79 -7.89
N PHE A 47 -7.34 -31.72 -8.33
CA PHE A 47 -8.13 -30.50 -8.32
C PHE A 47 -8.34 -29.96 -6.90
N TYR A 48 -8.70 -30.82 -5.94
CA TYR A 48 -8.87 -30.43 -4.54
C TYR A 48 -7.57 -29.87 -3.93
N PHE A 49 -6.44 -30.54 -4.13
CA PHE A 49 -5.14 -30.06 -3.64
C PHE A 49 -4.71 -28.77 -4.33
N ASN A 50 -4.93 -28.65 -5.64
CA ASN A 50 -4.59 -27.44 -6.36
C ASN A 50 -5.43 -26.25 -5.91
N ASN A 51 -6.75 -26.44 -5.73
CA ASN A 51 -7.64 -25.40 -5.24
C ASN A 51 -7.23 -24.91 -3.85
N ARG A 52 -6.92 -25.84 -2.92
CA ARG A 52 -6.42 -25.46 -1.58
C ARG A 52 -5.10 -24.69 -1.63
N ARG A 53 -4.18 -25.10 -2.52
CA ARG A 53 -2.90 -24.41 -2.72
C ARG A 53 -3.10 -23.02 -3.31
N ASP A 54 -4.00 -22.86 -4.27
CA ASP A 54 -4.28 -21.59 -4.94
C ASP A 54 -4.91 -20.59 -3.97
N THR A 55 -5.87 -21.01 -3.15
CA THR A 55 -6.44 -20.16 -2.09
C THR A 55 -5.39 -19.74 -1.05
N ALA A 56 -4.50 -20.66 -0.64
CA ALA A 56 -3.43 -20.33 0.29
C ALA A 56 -2.42 -19.33 -0.31
N ARG A 57 -2.09 -19.47 -1.60
CA ARG A 57 -1.25 -18.52 -2.33
C ARG A 57 -1.89 -17.14 -2.44
N GLU A 58 -3.18 -17.09 -2.73
CA GLU A 58 -3.93 -15.84 -2.82
C GLU A 58 -3.96 -15.13 -1.47
N LYS A 59 -4.25 -15.84 -0.37
CA LYS A 59 -4.16 -15.31 0.99
C LYS A 59 -2.78 -14.71 1.27
N MET A 60 -1.72 -15.46 1.00
CA MET A 60 -0.33 -15.00 1.23
C MET A 60 -0.02 -13.73 0.44
N ARG A 61 -0.44 -13.69 -0.83
CA ARG A 61 -0.26 -12.51 -1.70
C ARG A 61 -0.97 -11.28 -1.13
N CYS A 62 -2.19 -11.42 -0.61
CA CYS A 62 -2.91 -10.31 0.02
C CYS A 62 -2.17 -9.80 1.27
N ILE A 63 -1.67 -10.70 2.13
CA ILE A 63 -0.90 -10.36 3.32
C ILE A 63 0.40 -9.62 2.95
N GLU A 64 1.15 -10.13 1.97
CA GLU A 64 2.38 -9.49 1.47
C GLU A 64 2.08 -8.08 0.91
N SER A 65 0.96 -7.93 0.19
CA SER A 65 0.54 -6.65 -0.38
C SER A 65 0.17 -5.63 0.69
N LEU A 66 -0.50 -6.06 1.77
CA LEU A 66 -0.80 -5.21 2.93
C LEU A 66 0.48 -4.78 3.67
N ASN A 67 1.39 -5.72 3.92
CA ASN A 67 2.66 -5.41 4.56
C ASN A 67 3.51 -4.44 3.73
N GLN A 68 3.51 -4.60 2.40
CA GLN A 68 4.15 -3.65 1.50
C GLN A 68 3.53 -2.26 1.62
N ALA A 69 2.19 -2.15 1.64
CA ALA A 69 1.51 -0.86 1.79
C ALA A 69 1.77 -0.22 3.17
N LEU A 70 1.73 -1.01 4.25
CA LEU A 70 2.09 -0.55 5.58
C LEU A 70 3.54 -0.06 5.65
N PHE A 71 4.46 -0.75 5.00
CA PHE A 71 5.85 -0.32 4.93
C PHE A 71 6.02 0.98 4.12
N THR A 72 5.35 1.11 2.97
CA THR A 72 5.34 2.35 2.17
C THR A 72 4.81 3.53 2.98
N SER A 73 3.69 3.38 3.69
CA SER A 73 3.15 4.45 4.54
C SER A 73 4.12 4.85 5.67
N LEU A 74 4.85 3.90 6.27
CA LEU A 74 5.92 4.24 7.22
C LEU A 74 7.06 5.05 6.59
N GLN A 75 7.48 4.69 5.38
CA GLN A 75 8.52 5.45 4.66
C GLN A 75 8.06 6.88 4.39
N GLN A 76 6.79 7.06 4.02
CA GLN A 76 6.18 8.38 3.83
C GLN A 76 6.11 9.17 5.14
N ILE A 77 5.61 8.58 6.23
CA ILE A 77 5.58 9.21 7.56
C ILE A 77 6.98 9.68 7.98
N ASN A 78 7.99 8.81 7.82
CA ASN A 78 9.37 9.16 8.18
C ASN A 78 9.90 10.31 7.31
N ALA A 79 9.70 10.26 5.99
CA ALA A 79 10.12 11.33 5.09
C ALA A 79 9.46 12.68 5.45
N LEU A 80 8.15 12.69 5.68
CA LEU A 80 7.42 13.89 6.10
C LEU A 80 7.88 14.38 7.47
N SER A 81 8.15 13.48 8.42
CA SER A 81 8.67 13.85 9.74
C SER A 81 10.06 14.47 9.67
N LEU A 82 10.91 14.00 8.75
CA LEU A 82 12.21 14.62 8.49
C LEU A 82 12.06 16.03 7.90
N LEU A 83 11.10 16.24 6.99
CA LEU A 83 10.77 17.58 6.49
C LEU A 83 10.25 18.49 7.59
N LYS A 84 9.34 18.00 8.44
CA LYS A 84 8.80 18.72 9.59
C LYS A 84 9.92 19.17 10.52
N ARG A 85 10.80 18.23 10.91
CA ARG A 85 11.97 18.52 11.76
C ARG A 85 12.90 19.57 11.17
N HIS A 86 12.97 19.67 9.84
CA HIS A 86 13.78 20.68 9.18
C HIS A 86 13.20 22.10 9.28
N ILE A 87 11.86 22.24 9.21
CA ILE A 87 11.18 23.53 9.21
C ILE A 87 10.79 24.01 10.62
N GLU A 88 10.56 23.10 11.56
CA GLU A 88 10.11 23.36 12.92
C GLU A 88 10.97 24.41 13.68
N PRO A 89 12.31 24.44 13.56
CA PRO A 89 13.12 25.46 14.25
C PRO A 89 12.83 26.91 13.83
N PHE A 90 12.22 27.12 12.67
CA PHE A 90 11.89 28.44 12.12
C PHE A 90 10.40 28.79 12.28
N GLU A 91 9.59 27.96 12.93
CA GLU A 91 8.14 28.15 12.98
C GLU A 91 7.73 29.51 13.58
N SER A 92 8.39 29.91 14.67
CA SER A 92 8.16 31.18 15.37
C SER A 92 8.95 32.36 14.79
N ASP A 93 9.76 32.14 13.75
CA ASP A 93 10.57 33.18 13.14
C ASP A 93 9.71 34.05 12.19
N PRO A 94 9.55 35.37 12.46
CA PRO A 94 8.78 36.26 11.60
C PRO A 94 9.36 36.38 10.18
N CYS A 95 10.64 36.04 10.00
CA CYS A 95 11.37 36.04 8.74
C CYS A 95 11.70 34.62 8.24
N ARG A 96 10.96 33.59 8.68
CA ARG A 96 11.18 32.19 8.28
C ARG A 96 11.27 31.99 6.76
N TYR A 97 10.57 32.80 5.97
CA TYR A 97 10.61 32.72 4.51
C TYR A 97 11.98 33.12 3.91
N ILE A 98 12.79 33.89 4.63
CA ILE A 98 14.18 34.22 4.30
C ILE A 98 15.14 33.23 4.99
N ASN A 99 14.96 33.06 6.31
CA ASN A 99 15.92 32.36 7.17
C ASN A 99 15.92 30.84 7.00
N LEU A 100 14.78 30.25 6.61
CA LEU A 100 14.75 28.86 6.18
C LEU A 100 15.53 28.73 4.87
N GLY A 101 16.70 28.12 4.89
CA GLY A 101 17.50 27.92 3.69
C GLY A 101 16.82 27.03 2.65
N ALA A 102 17.29 27.08 1.40
CA ALA A 102 16.87 26.11 0.39
C ALA A 102 17.45 24.73 0.73
N THR A 103 16.58 23.71 0.77
CA THR A 103 17.00 22.30 0.84
C THR A 103 16.06 21.44 0.00
N TYR A 104 16.56 20.31 -0.52
CA TYR A 104 15.83 19.51 -1.48
C TYR A 104 15.47 18.14 -0.90
N ALA A 105 14.21 17.75 -1.09
CA ALA A 105 13.72 16.43 -0.77
C ALA A 105 13.66 15.58 -2.05
N LYS A 106 14.27 14.38 -2.02
CA LYS A 106 14.25 13.43 -3.16
C LYS A 106 13.52 12.14 -2.81
N TYR A 107 12.48 12.25 -1.99
CA TYR A 107 11.69 11.09 -1.57
C TYR A 107 10.70 10.70 -2.67
N LYS A 108 10.65 9.40 -2.96
CA LYS A 108 9.66 8.81 -3.85
C LYS A 108 9.26 7.45 -3.30
N PHE A 109 8.09 7.40 -2.69
CA PHE A 109 7.52 6.21 -2.07
C PHE A 109 6.08 6.12 -2.55
N ASP A 110 5.80 5.13 -3.40
CA ASP A 110 4.53 5.00 -4.08
C ASP A 110 3.82 3.73 -3.62
N PHE A 111 2.53 3.84 -3.28
CA PHE A 111 1.71 2.65 -3.07
C PHE A 111 1.51 1.88 -4.37
N LYS A 112 1.68 0.55 -4.32
CA LYS A 112 1.36 -0.34 -5.44
C LYS A 112 -0.13 -0.67 -5.45
N LEU A 113 -0.95 0.27 -5.90
CA LEU A 113 -2.42 0.16 -5.86
C LEU A 113 -2.95 -1.09 -6.58
N GLU A 114 -2.28 -1.54 -7.62
CA GLU A 114 -2.62 -2.77 -8.36
C GLU A 114 -2.60 -4.03 -7.48
N ASN A 115 -1.77 -4.02 -6.43
CA ASN A 115 -1.68 -5.13 -5.47
C ASN A 115 -2.77 -5.05 -4.39
N LEU A 116 -3.48 -3.92 -4.28
CA LEU A 116 -4.49 -3.66 -3.26
C LEU A 116 -5.92 -3.75 -3.79
N ASN A 117 -6.11 -4.19 -5.04
CA ASN A 117 -7.43 -4.33 -5.67
C ASN A 117 -8.39 -5.24 -4.88
N PHE A 118 -7.89 -6.22 -4.13
CA PHE A 118 -8.73 -7.08 -3.28
C PHE A 118 -9.41 -6.30 -2.14
N ILE A 119 -8.86 -5.15 -1.73
CA ILE A 119 -9.45 -4.27 -0.73
C ILE A 119 -10.73 -3.63 -1.28
N LEU A 120 -10.84 -3.35 -2.59
CA LEU A 120 -12.02 -2.72 -3.18
C LEU A 120 -13.31 -3.48 -2.91
N SER A 121 -13.23 -4.82 -2.84
CA SER A 121 -14.39 -5.67 -2.54
C SER A 121 -14.79 -5.69 -1.06
N LEU A 122 -13.92 -5.20 -0.17
CA LEU A 122 -14.10 -5.25 1.29
C LEU A 122 -14.31 -3.85 1.90
N ASP A 123 -13.45 -2.89 1.52
CA ASP A 123 -13.51 -1.49 1.92
C ASP A 123 -13.03 -0.58 0.76
N PRO A 124 -13.91 -0.21 -0.18
CA PRO A 124 -13.53 0.65 -1.30
C PRO A 124 -13.09 2.05 -0.86
N THR A 125 -13.56 2.52 0.29
CA THR A 125 -13.17 3.82 0.84
C THR A 125 -11.71 3.82 1.27
N LEU A 126 -11.19 2.71 1.81
CA LEU A 126 -9.78 2.60 2.19
C LEU A 126 -8.85 2.77 0.98
N VAL A 127 -9.21 2.22 -0.18
CA VAL A 127 -8.40 2.40 -1.40
C VAL A 127 -8.39 3.86 -1.87
N MET A 128 -9.52 4.54 -1.74
CA MET A 128 -9.59 5.98 -2.01
C MET A 128 -8.72 6.77 -1.04
N ASP A 129 -8.78 6.47 0.26
CA ASP A 129 -7.94 7.13 1.27
C ASP A 129 -6.44 6.94 0.99
N ILE A 130 -6.01 5.74 0.59
CA ILE A 130 -4.61 5.47 0.19
C ILE A 130 -4.22 6.35 -1.00
N THR A 131 -5.11 6.52 -1.97
CA THR A 131 -4.85 7.34 -3.17
C THR A 131 -4.77 8.83 -2.81
N ILE A 132 -5.66 9.31 -1.94
CA ILE A 132 -5.65 10.69 -1.44
C ILE A 132 -4.34 10.96 -0.70
N GLU A 133 -3.92 10.04 0.16
CA GLU A 133 -2.71 10.20 0.97
C GLU A 133 -1.44 10.16 0.12
N GLN A 134 -1.39 9.33 -0.92
CA GLN A 134 -0.31 9.40 -1.92
C GLN A 134 -0.23 10.81 -2.52
N GLY A 135 -1.37 11.38 -2.90
CA GLY A 135 -1.44 12.74 -3.45
C GLY A 135 -0.99 13.81 -2.45
N ARG A 136 -1.32 13.67 -1.16
CA ARG A 136 -0.85 14.57 -0.10
C ARG A 136 0.65 14.50 0.09
N PHE A 137 1.21 13.30 0.16
CA PHE A 137 2.64 13.07 0.24
C PHE A 137 3.38 13.71 -0.95
N ASP A 138 2.93 13.44 -2.17
CA ASP A 138 3.53 13.99 -3.39
C ASP A 138 3.45 15.52 -3.40
N SER A 139 2.32 16.09 -2.98
CA SER A 139 2.10 17.54 -2.91
C SER A 139 3.02 18.19 -1.88
N ALA A 140 3.17 17.58 -0.69
CA ALA A 140 4.07 18.08 0.36
C ALA A 140 5.53 18.10 -0.10
N VAL A 141 6.00 17.05 -0.78
CA VAL A 141 7.35 17.01 -1.37
C VAL A 141 7.49 18.04 -2.49
N ALA A 142 6.48 18.18 -3.35
CA ALA A 142 6.51 19.11 -4.46
C ALA A 142 6.56 20.58 -4.00
N ILE A 143 5.71 20.99 -3.06
CA ILE A 143 5.69 22.36 -2.55
C ILE A 143 6.98 22.70 -1.80
N PHE A 144 7.52 21.74 -1.05
CA PHE A 144 8.80 21.89 -0.37
C PHE A 144 9.94 22.18 -1.36
N ASN A 145 10.01 21.41 -2.45
CA ASN A 145 11.00 21.62 -3.49
C ASN A 145 10.75 22.91 -4.29
N MET A 146 9.50 23.26 -4.59
CA MET A 146 9.13 24.51 -5.26
C MET A 146 9.57 25.73 -4.45
N ARG A 147 9.35 25.70 -3.13
CA ARG A 147 9.81 26.74 -2.21
C ARG A 147 11.33 26.86 -2.21
N SER A 148 12.05 25.72 -2.19
CA SER A 148 13.52 25.72 -2.23
C SER A 148 14.09 26.19 -3.57
N ASP A 149 13.43 25.86 -4.68
CA ASP A 149 13.75 26.38 -6.00
C ASP A 149 13.59 27.90 -6.04
N PHE A 150 12.43 28.40 -5.60
CA PHE A 150 12.18 29.84 -5.53
C PHE A 150 13.17 30.56 -4.60
N HIS A 151 13.45 29.99 -3.43
CA HIS A 151 14.39 30.57 -2.46
C HIS A 151 15.78 30.70 -3.06
N SER A 152 16.31 29.63 -3.65
CA SER A 152 17.69 29.60 -4.16
C SER A 152 17.88 30.33 -5.49
N LYS A 153 16.90 30.27 -6.40
CA LYS A 153 17.03 30.79 -7.77
C LYS A 153 16.52 32.21 -7.94
N GLU A 154 15.58 32.65 -7.09
CA GLU A 154 14.95 33.96 -7.21
C GLU A 154 15.22 34.81 -5.97
N LEU A 155 14.77 34.37 -4.79
CA LEU A 155 14.82 35.18 -3.57
C LEU A 155 16.25 35.55 -3.16
N GLN A 156 17.15 34.56 -3.07
CA GLN A 156 18.54 34.78 -2.69
C GLN A 156 19.30 35.67 -3.68
N VAL A 157 18.98 35.56 -4.98
CA VAL A 157 19.58 36.41 -6.02
C VAL A 157 19.18 37.87 -5.78
N VAL A 158 17.88 38.13 -5.61
CA VAL A 158 17.38 39.51 -5.41
C VAL A 158 17.86 40.11 -4.08
N LEU A 159 17.91 39.31 -3.00
CA LEU A 159 18.46 39.75 -1.71
C LEU A 159 19.96 40.10 -1.80
N SER A 160 20.72 39.31 -2.57
CA SER A 160 22.14 39.59 -2.79
C SER A 160 22.35 40.86 -3.62
N ASP A 161 21.59 41.02 -4.70
CA ASP A 161 21.68 42.18 -5.60
C ASP A 161 21.27 43.50 -4.92
N SER A 162 20.35 43.43 -3.97
CA SER A 162 19.92 44.59 -3.18
C SER A 162 20.88 44.96 -2.04
N GLY A 163 21.94 44.18 -1.83
CA GLY A 163 22.87 44.36 -0.70
C GLY A 163 22.20 44.14 0.65
N PHE A 164 21.20 43.26 0.71
CA PHE A 164 20.42 43.01 1.92
C PHE A 164 21.32 42.52 3.07
N ALA A 165 21.49 43.36 4.08
CA ALA A 165 22.34 43.09 5.25
C ALA A 165 21.61 43.30 6.58
N ILE A 166 20.27 43.41 6.55
CA ILE A 166 19.48 43.72 7.74
C ILE A 166 19.35 42.47 8.60
N THR A 167 19.86 42.53 9.83
CA THR A 167 19.65 41.50 10.85
C THR A 167 18.24 41.63 11.41
N ASN A 168 17.43 40.56 11.31
CA ASN A 168 16.02 40.53 11.77
C ASN A 168 15.14 41.64 11.14
N PRO A 169 15.00 41.65 9.81
CA PRO A 169 14.24 42.69 9.11
C PRO A 169 12.75 42.62 9.48
N SER A 170 12.09 43.76 9.56
CA SER A 170 10.63 43.80 9.50
C SER A 170 10.13 43.47 8.10
N GLU A 171 8.92 42.93 7.98
CA GLU A 171 8.30 42.67 6.66
C GLU A 171 8.32 43.91 5.77
N LYS A 172 8.08 45.09 6.34
CA LYS A 172 8.10 46.36 5.61
C LYS A 172 9.49 46.64 5.01
N GLU A 173 10.56 46.45 5.77
CA GLU A 173 11.92 46.64 5.28
C GLU A 173 12.26 45.65 4.15
N VAL A 174 11.76 44.41 4.22
CA VAL A 174 11.91 43.45 3.13
C VAL A 174 11.14 43.90 1.89
N VAL A 175 9.88 44.32 2.04
CA VAL A 175 9.06 44.85 0.92
C VAL A 175 9.71 46.07 0.28
N ASP A 176 10.22 47.00 1.07
CA ASP A 176 10.90 48.21 0.57
C ASP A 176 12.20 47.86 -0.19
N CYS A 177 12.83 46.73 0.14
CA CYS A 177 14.09 46.28 -0.46
C CYS A 177 13.91 45.44 -1.74
N ILE A 178 13.07 44.40 -1.71
CA ILE A 178 12.94 43.42 -2.81
C ILE A 178 11.57 43.47 -3.52
N GLY A 179 10.68 44.34 -3.06
CA GLY A 179 9.36 44.56 -3.63
C GLY A 179 8.29 43.58 -3.13
N PRO A 180 7.00 43.99 -3.16
CA PRO A 180 5.91 43.26 -2.54
C PRO A 180 5.68 41.88 -3.18
N ARG A 181 5.83 41.77 -4.50
CA ARG A 181 5.62 40.50 -5.21
C ARG A 181 6.57 39.41 -4.71
N MET A 182 7.86 39.72 -4.58
CA MET A 182 8.87 38.77 -4.16
C MET A 182 8.64 38.35 -2.71
N THR A 183 8.42 39.32 -1.82
CA THR A 183 8.15 39.09 -0.40
C THR A 183 6.91 38.22 -0.18
N TYR A 184 5.77 38.59 -0.76
CA TYR A 184 4.53 37.84 -0.55
C TYR A 184 4.54 36.46 -1.20
N THR A 185 5.28 36.27 -2.28
CA THR A 185 5.48 34.93 -2.86
C THR A 185 6.31 34.05 -1.93
N ALA A 186 7.40 34.58 -1.35
CA ALA A 186 8.23 33.86 -0.38
C ALA A 186 7.44 33.45 0.86
N ILE A 187 6.65 34.38 1.42
CA ILE A 187 5.78 34.15 2.58
C ILE A 187 4.77 33.06 2.25
N LYS A 188 4.06 33.20 1.11
CA LYS A 188 3.03 32.24 0.70
C LYS A 188 3.60 30.82 0.55
N LEU A 189 4.65 30.64 -0.24
CA LEU A 189 5.27 29.33 -0.45
C LEU A 189 5.78 28.72 0.86
N THR A 190 6.35 29.54 1.75
CA THR A 190 6.81 29.06 3.05
C THR A 190 5.63 28.61 3.91
N ASN A 191 4.53 29.38 3.96
CA ASN A 191 3.33 28.98 4.70
C ASN A 191 2.72 27.68 4.16
N GLU A 192 2.62 27.55 2.83
CA GLU A 192 2.13 26.32 2.19
C GLU A 192 3.01 25.12 2.53
N VAL A 193 4.33 25.29 2.66
CA VAL A 193 5.22 24.22 3.15
C VAL A 193 4.84 23.78 4.56
N TYR A 194 4.63 24.72 5.50
CA TYR A 194 4.24 24.35 6.87
C TYR A 194 2.89 23.63 6.89
N GLU A 195 1.88 24.16 6.20
CA GLU A 195 0.55 23.58 6.11
C GLU A 195 0.62 22.14 5.56
N HIS A 196 1.17 21.98 4.36
CA HIS A 196 1.23 20.66 3.73
C HIS A 196 2.07 19.65 4.51
N VAL A 197 3.22 20.05 5.06
CA VAL A 197 4.08 19.11 5.80
C VAL A 197 3.41 18.69 7.12
N TYR A 198 2.87 19.63 7.90
CA TYR A 198 2.25 19.29 9.19
C TYR A 198 0.99 18.45 9.00
N GLU A 199 0.10 18.84 8.08
CA GLU A 199 -1.13 18.09 7.81
C GLU A 199 -0.84 16.70 7.22
N SER A 200 0.16 16.59 6.34
CA SER A 200 0.52 15.29 5.75
C SER A 200 1.15 14.35 6.77
N VAL A 201 1.92 14.84 7.75
CA VAL A 201 2.45 13.96 8.81
C VAL A 201 1.32 13.30 9.59
N GLU A 202 0.35 14.08 10.04
CA GLU A 202 -0.76 13.56 10.85
C GLU A 202 -1.70 12.68 10.03
N SER A 203 -2.05 13.10 8.82
CA SER A 203 -2.92 12.29 7.94
C SER A 203 -2.26 10.98 7.49
N ALA A 204 -0.96 10.96 7.21
CA ALA A 204 -0.24 9.73 6.92
C ALA A 204 -0.23 8.75 8.11
N LYS A 205 -0.10 9.25 9.35
CA LYS A 205 -0.21 8.43 10.56
C LYS A 205 -1.63 7.84 10.70
N ASP A 206 -2.66 8.64 10.46
CA ASP A 206 -4.05 8.20 10.51
C ASP A 206 -4.36 7.14 9.45
N LEU A 207 -3.90 7.32 8.20
CA LEU A 207 -4.03 6.30 7.16
C LEU A 207 -3.32 5.01 7.59
N HIS A 208 -2.08 5.10 8.07
CA HIS A 208 -1.32 3.93 8.49
C HIS A 208 -2.07 3.14 9.57
N LYS A 209 -2.64 3.83 10.56
CA LYS A 209 -3.47 3.23 11.61
C LYS A 209 -4.71 2.54 11.01
N ARG A 210 -5.42 3.20 10.09
CA ARG A 210 -6.60 2.64 9.41
C ARG A 210 -6.24 1.39 8.60
N LEU A 211 -5.16 1.45 7.83
CA LEU A 211 -4.66 0.33 7.02
C LEU A 211 -4.22 -0.85 7.91
N TYR A 212 -3.57 -0.57 9.03
CA TYR A 212 -3.17 -1.59 10.01
C TYR A 212 -4.37 -2.28 10.64
N GLN A 213 -5.40 -1.51 11.00
CA GLN A 213 -6.64 -2.05 11.55
C GLN A 213 -7.32 -2.96 10.53
N PHE A 214 -7.48 -2.50 9.29
CA PHE A 214 -8.03 -3.31 8.19
C PHE A 214 -7.26 -4.62 8.01
N ALA A 215 -5.93 -4.55 7.98
CA ALA A 215 -5.09 -5.73 7.80
C ALA A 215 -5.25 -6.75 8.95
N SER A 216 -5.29 -6.25 10.18
CA SER A 216 -5.45 -7.07 11.38
C SER A 216 -6.84 -7.73 11.46
N ASP A 217 -7.89 -7.01 11.05
CA ASP A 217 -9.26 -7.53 11.03
C ASP A 217 -9.45 -8.55 9.91
N ALA A 218 -8.88 -8.31 8.73
CA ALA A 218 -8.95 -9.21 7.59
C ALA A 218 -8.12 -10.50 7.80
N TYR A 219 -7.01 -10.40 8.54
CA TYR A 219 -6.08 -11.51 8.76
C TYR A 219 -5.56 -11.57 10.21
N PRO A 220 -6.38 -11.98 11.19
CA PRO A 220 -6.05 -11.89 12.62
C PRO A 220 -4.87 -12.76 13.10
N GLU A 221 -4.52 -13.81 12.36
CA GLU A 221 -3.43 -14.73 12.71
C GLU A 221 -2.06 -14.29 12.18
N GLU A 222 -2.02 -13.19 11.42
CA GLU A 222 -0.83 -12.73 10.71
C GLU A 222 -0.19 -11.52 11.38
N TYR A 223 1.09 -11.29 11.11
CA TYR A 223 1.84 -10.16 11.65
C TYR A 223 1.94 -9.04 10.63
N PHE A 224 1.63 -7.82 11.09
CA PHE A 224 1.66 -6.61 10.29
C PHE A 224 2.61 -5.57 10.87
N VAL A 225 3.24 -4.81 9.96
CA VAL A 225 4.13 -3.72 10.33
C VAL A 225 3.33 -2.57 10.95
N GLN A 226 3.68 -2.16 12.16
CA GLN A 226 2.99 -1.11 12.92
C GLN A 226 3.91 0.09 13.17
N PHE A 227 3.38 1.30 13.01
CA PHE A 227 4.03 2.52 13.47
C PHE A 227 4.17 2.52 14.99
N LYS A 228 5.39 2.76 15.46
CA LYS A 228 5.69 3.01 16.87
C LYS A 228 6.32 4.38 16.97
N GLU A 229 5.66 5.29 17.67
CA GLU A 229 6.21 6.60 17.95
C GLU A 229 7.44 6.41 18.86
N GLN A 230 8.60 6.91 18.42
CA GLN A 230 9.78 6.93 19.27
C GLN A 230 9.59 8.07 20.27
N VAL A 231 9.36 7.71 21.53
CA VAL A 231 9.32 8.63 22.69
C VAL A 231 10.72 9.18 22.96
#